data_AF-R7TLR8-F1
#
_entry.id   AF-R7TLR8-F1
#
_cell.length_a   1.000
_cell.length_b   1.000
_cell.length_c   1.000
_cell.angle_alpha   90.00
_cell.angle_beta   90.00
_cell.angle_gamma   90.00
#
_symmetry.space_group_name_H-M   'P 1'
#
loop_
_entity.id
_entity.type
_entity.pdbx_description
1 polymer ?
#
loop_
_entity_poly.entity_id
_entity_poly.type
_entity_poly.pdbx_seq_one_letter_code
_entity_poly.pdbx_strand_id
1 'polypeptide(L)'
;MFHCKSANFCLPLDNWCDGIRHCPHGDDEDSCDQTCPDECSCMAEVVVCRGSALNDVPSIQSNARLLNLENNIISNLTNTSFVALHNLVELNLAHNSIQELREGYFVDLGNLLTLNISFNDIEVIGTASFAGLIRLRELDLTNNMISEIEADAFVDLVSILELDLSN
;
A
#
# COMPACT_ATOMS: atom_id res chain seq x y z
N MET A 1 1.16 25.14 8.87
CA MET A 1 0.15 25.21 9.94
C MET A 1 -1.21 25.18 9.28
N PHE A 2 -2.12 24.34 9.74
CA PHE A 2 -3.49 24.28 9.26
C PHE A 2 -4.37 25.29 10.02
N HIS A 3 -5.30 25.98 9.36
CA HIS A 3 -6.19 26.93 10.01
C HIS A 3 -7.59 26.32 10.18
N CYS A 4 -8.04 26.12 11.42
CA CYS A 4 -9.40 25.64 11.68
C CYS A 4 -10.42 26.65 11.10
N LYS A 5 -11.27 26.23 10.16
CA LYS A 5 -12.22 27.17 9.52
C LYS A 5 -13.24 27.71 10.51
N SER A 6 -13.56 26.90 11.50
CA SER A 6 -14.55 27.18 12.55
C SER A 6 -13.95 27.81 13.81
N ALA A 7 -12.64 28.05 13.86
CA ALA A 7 -11.96 28.60 15.03
C ALA A 7 -10.80 29.53 14.66
N ASN A 8 -10.54 30.55 15.49
CA ASN A 8 -9.47 31.53 15.24
C ASN A 8 -8.09 31.05 15.70
N PHE A 9 -7.74 29.79 15.44
CA PHE A 9 -6.41 29.27 15.73
C PHE A 9 -5.92 28.31 14.65
N CYS A 10 -4.61 28.18 14.58
CA CYS A 10 -3.95 27.28 13.65
C CYS A 10 -3.34 26.09 14.40
N LEU A 11 -3.36 24.93 13.75
CA LEU A 11 -2.74 23.70 14.19
C LEU A 11 -1.36 23.50 13.54
N PRO A 12 -0.42 22.83 14.22
CA PRO A 12 0.73 22.20 13.57
C PRO A 12 0.25 21.31 12.42
N LEU A 13 1.06 21.16 11.37
CA LEU A 13 0.68 20.25 10.27
C LEU A 13 0.64 18.79 10.72
N ASP A 14 1.32 18.45 11.81
CA ASP A 14 1.28 17.12 12.42
C ASP A 14 -0.08 16.81 13.05
N ASN A 15 -0.92 17.84 13.27
CA ASN A 15 -2.27 17.74 13.83
C ASN A 15 -3.35 17.94 12.76
N TRP A 16 -3.01 17.76 11.48
CA TRP A 16 -3.90 17.87 10.34
C TRP A 16 -4.00 16.51 9.66
N CYS A 17 -5.21 15.98 9.52
CA CYS A 17 -5.44 14.60 9.07
C CYS A 17 -4.65 13.60 9.93
N ASP A 18 -4.71 13.72 11.26
CA ASP A 18 -4.02 12.82 12.19
C ASP A 18 -4.98 11.86 12.90
N GLY A 19 -6.26 11.87 12.51
CA GLY A 19 -7.32 11.02 13.06
C GLY A 19 -7.82 11.50 14.42
N ILE A 20 -7.32 12.61 14.94
CA ILE A 20 -7.76 13.23 16.19
C ILE A 20 -8.37 14.58 15.84
N ARG A 21 -9.62 14.80 16.25
CA ARG A 21 -10.28 16.09 16.05
C ARG A 21 -9.66 17.15 16.95
N HIS A 22 -8.77 17.93 16.36
CA HIS A 22 -8.13 19.08 16.96
C HIS A 22 -8.92 20.37 16.68
N CYS A 23 -9.66 20.47 15.58
CA CYS A 23 -10.59 21.58 15.37
C CYS A 23 -11.97 21.29 16.02
N PRO A 24 -12.68 22.32 16.53
CA PRO A 24 -13.99 22.15 17.20
C PRO A 24 -15.09 21.51 16.33
N HIS A 25 -14.95 21.58 15.01
CA HIS A 25 -15.89 20.98 14.05
C HIS A 25 -15.26 19.87 13.21
N GLY A 26 -14.03 19.45 13.51
CA GLY A 26 -13.35 18.40 12.75
C GLY A 26 -12.86 18.84 11.37
N ASP A 27 -12.84 20.15 11.07
CA ASP A 27 -12.37 20.70 9.77
C ASP A 27 -10.96 20.21 9.39
N ASP A 28 -10.14 19.90 10.40
CA ASP A 28 -8.80 19.33 10.29
C ASP A 28 -8.75 17.92 9.71
N GLU A 29 -9.85 17.18 9.85
CA GLU A 29 -10.03 15.82 9.34
C GLU A 29 -11.02 15.79 8.16
N ASP A 30 -11.95 16.76 8.09
CA ASP A 30 -12.97 16.84 7.04
C ASP A 30 -12.47 17.54 5.77
N SER A 31 -11.42 18.35 5.86
CA SER A 31 -10.81 19.06 4.72
C SER A 31 -9.44 18.50 4.35
N CYS A 32 -9.17 17.23 4.65
CA CYS A 32 -8.06 16.51 4.00
C CYS A 32 -8.27 16.66 2.49
N ASP A 33 -7.39 17.40 1.81
CA ASP A 33 -7.43 17.64 0.36
C ASP A 33 -7.02 16.35 -0.40
N GLN A 34 -7.51 15.21 0.08
CA GLN A 34 -7.25 13.86 -0.36
C GLN A 34 -8.59 13.27 -0.79
N THR A 35 -8.69 12.92 -2.07
CA THR A 35 -9.76 12.06 -2.56
C THR A 35 -9.55 10.67 -1.96
N CYS A 36 -10.15 10.42 -0.79
CA CYS A 36 -10.33 9.05 -0.34
C CYS A 36 -11.30 8.36 -1.30
N PRO A 37 -10.96 7.20 -1.88
CA PRO A 37 -11.90 6.46 -2.73
C PRO A 37 -13.16 6.08 -1.94
N ASP A 38 -14.33 6.07 -2.58
CA ASP A 38 -15.62 5.78 -1.93
C ASP A 38 -15.65 4.36 -1.31
N GLU A 39 -14.87 3.45 -1.88
CA GLU A 39 -14.70 2.06 -1.45
C GLU A 39 -13.69 1.88 -0.30
N CYS A 40 -13.07 2.97 0.13
CA CYS A 40 -11.98 3.01 1.11
C CYS A 40 -12.37 3.84 2.33
N SER A 41 -11.78 3.50 3.47
CA SER A 41 -11.74 4.33 4.65
C SER A 41 -10.33 4.85 4.83
N CYS A 42 -10.16 6.17 4.71
CA CYS A 42 -8.89 6.85 4.92
C CYS A 42 -8.93 7.54 6.28
N MET A 43 -7.99 7.20 7.15
CA MET A 43 -7.80 7.80 8.47
C MET A 43 -6.32 8.11 8.64
N ALA A 44 -5.98 9.39 8.58
CA ALA A 44 -4.61 9.86 8.63
C ALA A 44 -3.69 9.19 7.57
N GLU A 45 -2.63 8.52 8.00
CA GLU A 45 -1.68 7.80 7.15
C GLU A 45 -2.12 6.36 6.84
N VAL A 46 -3.35 5.98 7.21
CA VAL A 46 -3.89 4.63 7.06
C VAL A 46 -5.02 4.64 6.05
N VAL A 47 -4.92 3.80 5.03
CA VAL A 47 -5.96 3.61 4.02
C VAL A 47 -6.38 2.14 4.00
N VAL A 48 -7.67 1.89 4.24
CA VAL A 48 -8.23 0.53 4.29
C VAL A 48 -9.35 0.42 3.27
N CYS A 49 -9.21 -0.46 2.29
CA CYS A 49 -10.23 -0.76 1.30
C CYS A 49 -10.44 -2.28 1.27
N ARG A 50 -11.16 -2.84 2.25
CA ARG A 50 -11.34 -4.29 2.41
C ARG A 50 -12.72 -4.74 1.95
N GLY A 51 -12.80 -5.81 1.16
CA GLY A 51 -14.09 -6.43 0.83
C GLY A 51 -14.93 -5.62 -0.16
N SER A 52 -14.31 -4.70 -0.88
CA SER A 52 -15.00 -3.75 -1.78
C SER A 52 -15.05 -4.24 -3.23
N ALA A 53 -14.63 -5.48 -3.49
CA ALA A 53 -14.56 -6.07 -4.83
C ALA A 53 -13.76 -5.23 -5.83
N LEU A 54 -12.70 -4.57 -5.35
CA LEU A 54 -11.79 -3.80 -6.19
C LEU A 54 -11.02 -4.74 -7.13
N ASN A 55 -10.99 -4.42 -8.41
CA ASN A 55 -10.22 -5.17 -9.41
C ASN A 55 -8.83 -4.56 -9.68
N ASP A 56 -8.67 -3.29 -9.33
CA ASP A 56 -7.47 -2.49 -9.53
C ASP A 56 -7.19 -1.71 -8.23
N VAL A 57 -5.95 -1.28 -8.04
CA VAL A 57 -5.59 -0.39 -6.92
C VAL A 57 -6.25 0.97 -7.14
N PRO A 58 -7.08 1.48 -6.20
CA PRO A 58 -7.79 2.73 -6.40
C PRO A 58 -6.81 3.92 -6.38
N SER A 59 -7.19 5.01 -7.04
CA SER A 59 -6.35 6.22 -7.13
C SER A 59 -6.29 6.93 -5.77
N ILE A 60 -5.29 6.59 -4.97
CA ILE A 60 -5.06 7.15 -3.64
C ILE A 60 -4.01 8.25 -3.75
N GLN A 61 -4.43 9.51 -3.58
CA GLN A 61 -3.53 10.66 -3.47
C GLN A 61 -3.37 11.06 -2.00
N SER A 62 -2.72 10.19 -1.23
CA SER A 62 -2.50 10.40 0.20
C SER A 62 -1.05 10.16 0.60
N ASN A 63 -0.64 10.73 1.73
CA ASN A 63 0.60 10.38 2.40
C ASN A 63 0.44 9.07 3.20
N ALA A 64 -0.21 8.06 2.63
CA ALA A 64 -0.41 6.79 3.31
C ALA A 64 0.93 6.12 3.63
N ARG A 65 1.03 5.61 4.86
CA ARG A 65 2.09 4.72 5.33
C ARG A 65 1.61 3.28 5.45
N LEU A 66 0.31 3.07 5.65
CA LEU A 66 -0.30 1.74 5.64
C LEU A 66 -1.42 1.72 4.60
N LEU A 67 -1.35 0.77 3.67
CA LEU A 67 -2.40 0.50 2.71
C LEU A 67 -2.84 -0.96 2.83
N ASN A 68 -4.11 -1.15 3.20
CA ASN A 68 -4.73 -2.45 3.28
C ASN A 68 -5.79 -2.61 2.18
N LEU A 69 -5.51 -3.51 1.23
CA LEU A 69 -6.36 -3.90 0.11
C LEU A 69 -6.77 -5.38 0.19
N GLU A 70 -6.72 -5.96 1.39
CA GLU A 70 -7.03 -7.36 1.65
C GLU A 70 -8.48 -7.71 1.22
N ASN A 71 -8.73 -8.95 0.80
CA ASN A 71 -10.06 -9.46 0.42
C ASN A 71 -10.73 -8.61 -0.68
N ASN A 72 -10.03 -8.35 -1.77
CA ASN A 72 -10.64 -7.81 -2.98
C ASN A 72 -10.48 -8.83 -4.13
N ILE A 73 -10.64 -8.38 -5.37
CA ILE A 73 -10.44 -9.19 -6.57
C ILE A 73 -9.34 -8.56 -7.44
N ILE A 74 -8.36 -7.92 -6.79
CA ILE A 74 -7.30 -7.20 -7.50
C ILE A 74 -6.48 -8.23 -8.28
N SER A 75 -6.44 -8.04 -9.59
CA SER A 75 -5.69 -8.91 -10.51
C SER A 75 -4.74 -8.09 -11.39
N ASN A 76 -5.07 -6.82 -11.62
CA ASN A 76 -4.30 -5.91 -12.45
C ASN A 76 -3.42 -5.00 -11.59
N LEU A 77 -2.12 -5.32 -11.56
CA LEU A 77 -1.10 -4.39 -11.10
C LEU A 77 -0.37 -3.79 -12.31
N THR A 78 -0.06 -2.50 -12.22
CA THR A 78 0.72 -1.76 -13.20
C THR A 78 1.80 -0.93 -12.51
N ASN A 79 2.75 -0.41 -13.28
CA ASN A 79 3.76 0.52 -12.79
C ASN A 79 3.18 1.86 -12.29
N THR A 80 1.87 2.11 -12.48
CA THR A 80 1.21 3.31 -11.95
C THR A 80 0.33 3.01 -10.74
N SER A 81 0.15 1.75 -10.36
CA SER A 81 -0.74 1.35 -9.25
C SER A 81 -0.39 2.02 -7.92
N PHE A 82 0.89 2.29 -7.68
CA PHE A 82 1.37 2.88 -6.42
C PHE A 82 2.20 4.15 -6.59
N VAL A 83 2.11 4.80 -7.76
CA VAL A 83 2.97 5.95 -8.14
C VAL A 83 2.91 7.13 -7.14
N ALA A 84 1.80 7.29 -6.42
CA ALA A 84 1.64 8.38 -5.45
C ALA A 84 1.99 7.99 -4.01
N LEU A 85 2.37 6.73 -3.75
CA LEU A 85 2.49 6.16 -2.41
C LEU A 85 3.95 5.98 -1.96
N HIS A 86 4.80 6.96 -2.23
CA HIS A 86 6.24 6.88 -1.93
C HIS A 86 6.57 6.75 -0.44
N ASN A 87 5.64 7.13 0.45
CA ASN A 87 5.81 7.05 1.90
C ASN A 87 5.30 5.73 2.50
N LEU A 88 4.82 4.81 1.66
CA LEU A 88 4.24 3.55 2.12
C LEU A 88 5.29 2.71 2.85
N VAL A 89 4.90 2.20 4.01
CA VAL A 89 5.71 1.36 4.91
C VAL A 89 5.16 -0.06 4.96
N GLU A 90 3.84 -0.20 4.91
CA GLU A 90 3.14 -1.48 4.95
C GLU A 90 2.10 -1.55 3.83
N LEU A 91 2.15 -2.63 3.05
CA LEU A 91 1.20 -2.93 1.99
C LEU A 91 0.65 -4.34 2.17
N ASN A 92 -0.67 -4.44 2.31
CA ASN A 92 -1.38 -5.70 2.38
C ASN A 92 -2.27 -5.89 1.14
N LEU A 93 -1.91 -6.88 0.32
CA LEU A 93 -2.63 -7.35 -0.87
C LEU A 93 -3.11 -8.79 -0.70
N ALA A 94 -3.15 -9.31 0.53
CA ALA A 94 -3.54 -10.70 0.78
C ALA A 94 -5.00 -10.97 0.37
N HIS A 95 -5.31 -12.22 0.01
CA HIS A 95 -6.65 -12.61 -0.43
C HIS A 95 -7.14 -11.76 -1.61
N ASN A 96 -6.35 -11.72 -2.69
CA ASN A 96 -6.70 -11.11 -3.98
C ASN A 96 -6.56 -12.16 -5.09
N SER A 97 -6.53 -11.74 -6.36
CA SER A 97 -6.45 -12.62 -7.53
C SER A 97 -5.26 -12.25 -8.43
N ILE A 98 -4.13 -11.87 -7.82
CA ILE A 98 -2.89 -11.54 -8.53
C ILE A 98 -2.27 -12.85 -9.04
N GLN A 99 -2.00 -12.93 -10.33
CA GLN A 99 -1.49 -14.16 -10.98
C GLN A 99 0.00 -14.11 -11.31
N GLU A 100 0.56 -12.91 -11.45
CA GLU A 100 1.96 -12.71 -11.81
C GLU A 100 2.52 -11.45 -11.14
N LEU A 101 3.82 -11.46 -10.89
CA LEU A 101 4.54 -10.27 -10.46
C LEU A 101 5.56 -9.89 -11.52
N ARG A 102 5.48 -8.65 -12.01
CA ARG A 102 6.38 -8.14 -13.06
C ARG A 102 7.24 -7.00 -12.55
N GLU A 103 8.34 -6.75 -13.24
CA GLU A 103 9.19 -5.60 -13.02
C GLU A 103 8.37 -4.29 -13.04
N GLY A 104 8.64 -3.42 -12.08
CA GLY A 104 8.07 -2.07 -12.04
C GLY A 104 6.78 -1.93 -11.22
N TYR A 105 6.14 -3.02 -10.78
CA TYR A 105 4.92 -2.92 -9.95
C TYR A 105 5.16 -2.20 -8.63
N PHE A 106 6.35 -2.35 -8.03
CA PHE A 106 6.68 -1.78 -6.73
C PHE A 106 7.82 -0.75 -6.77
N VAL A 107 8.18 -0.25 -7.95
CA VAL A 107 9.38 0.57 -8.15
C VAL A 107 9.42 1.84 -7.29
N ASP A 108 8.25 2.41 -7.02
CA ASP A 108 8.10 3.65 -6.26
C ASP A 108 8.01 3.43 -4.74
N LEU A 109 7.99 2.18 -4.27
CA LEU A 109 7.79 1.79 -2.88
C LEU A 109 9.11 1.61 -2.11
N GLY A 110 10.08 2.50 -2.32
CA GLY A 110 11.42 2.39 -1.73
C GLY A 110 11.49 2.50 -0.19
N ASN A 111 10.39 2.91 0.45
CA ASN A 111 10.25 2.97 1.91
C ASN A 111 9.53 1.77 2.53
N LEU A 112 9.04 0.85 1.71
CA LEU A 112 8.25 -0.29 2.17
C LEU A 112 9.11 -1.23 3.01
N LEU A 113 8.55 -1.65 4.16
CA LEU A 113 9.20 -2.57 5.10
C LEU A 113 8.50 -3.93 5.10
N THR A 114 7.17 -3.94 4.97
CA THR A 114 6.37 -5.16 5.01
C THR A 114 5.45 -5.21 3.80
N LEU A 115 5.51 -6.33 3.08
CA LEU A 115 4.67 -6.62 1.93
C LEU A 115 4.02 -7.98 2.11
N ASN A 116 2.70 -8.00 2.20
CA ASN A 116 1.92 -9.22 2.23
C ASN A 116 1.16 -9.40 0.91
N ILE A 117 1.50 -10.44 0.15
CA ILE A 117 0.79 -10.87 -1.07
C ILE A 117 0.42 -12.36 -0.95
N SER A 118 0.17 -12.82 0.29
CA SER A 118 -0.28 -14.19 0.56
C SER A 118 -1.68 -14.43 0.03
N PHE A 119 -2.07 -15.70 -0.14
CA PHE A 119 -3.40 -16.10 -0.62
C PHE A 119 -3.79 -15.38 -1.91
N ASN A 120 -2.89 -15.40 -2.89
CA ASN A 120 -3.14 -14.97 -4.27
C ASN A 120 -2.92 -16.18 -5.20
N ASP A 121 -3.01 -15.97 -6.51
CA ASP A 121 -2.88 -17.02 -7.53
C ASP A 121 -1.52 -16.91 -8.25
N ILE A 122 -0.46 -16.44 -7.57
CA ILE A 122 0.83 -16.16 -8.22
C ILE A 122 1.49 -17.48 -8.63
N GLU A 123 1.67 -17.68 -9.94
CA GLU A 123 2.32 -18.89 -10.48
C GLU A 123 3.82 -18.70 -10.76
N VAL A 124 4.21 -17.49 -11.14
CA VAL A 124 5.57 -17.14 -11.57
C VAL A 124 6.03 -15.86 -10.88
N ILE A 125 7.23 -15.93 -10.28
CA ILE A 125 7.97 -14.74 -9.84
C ILE A 125 9.02 -14.43 -10.90
N GLY A 126 8.75 -13.40 -11.70
CA GLY A 126 9.61 -12.96 -12.78
C GLY A 126 10.91 -12.28 -12.33
N THR A 127 11.78 -12.05 -13.31
CA THR A 127 13.02 -11.29 -13.12
C THR A 127 12.70 -9.89 -12.61
N ALA A 128 13.38 -9.45 -11.54
CA ALA A 128 13.23 -8.12 -10.95
C ALA A 128 11.78 -7.75 -10.53
N SER A 129 10.92 -8.72 -10.23
CA SER A 129 9.53 -8.48 -9.79
C SER A 129 9.41 -7.58 -8.56
N PHE A 130 10.44 -7.55 -7.71
CA PHE A 130 10.50 -6.72 -6.51
C PHE A 130 11.47 -5.54 -6.63
N ALA A 131 11.78 -5.11 -7.85
CA ALA A 131 12.65 -3.97 -8.09
C ALA A 131 12.18 -2.72 -7.33
N GLY A 132 13.12 -2.00 -6.73
CA GLY A 132 12.85 -0.80 -5.92
C GLY A 132 12.56 -1.06 -4.44
N LEU A 133 12.27 -2.29 -4.02
CA LEU A 133 11.98 -2.66 -2.61
C LEU A 133 13.24 -2.80 -1.73
N ILE A 134 14.15 -1.82 -1.84
CA ILE A 134 15.49 -1.84 -1.22
C ILE A 134 15.50 -1.85 0.32
N ARG A 135 14.39 -1.46 0.95
CA ARG A 135 14.22 -1.42 2.41
C ARG A 135 13.34 -2.54 2.96
N LEU A 136 12.78 -3.39 2.09
CA LEU A 136 11.85 -4.43 2.50
C LEU A 136 12.53 -5.39 3.48
N ARG A 137 11.80 -5.73 4.54
CA ARG A 137 12.25 -6.62 5.62
C ARG A 137 11.46 -7.91 5.66
N GLU A 138 10.16 -7.82 5.38
CA GLU A 138 9.23 -8.95 5.48
C GLU A 138 8.45 -9.06 4.17
N LEU A 139 8.54 -10.22 3.54
CA LEU A 139 7.80 -10.58 2.34
C LEU A 139 7.06 -11.90 2.56
N ASP A 140 5.73 -11.82 2.62
CA ASP A 140 4.84 -12.97 2.74
C ASP A 140 4.19 -13.25 1.38
N LEU A 141 4.55 -14.41 0.81
CA LEU A 141 4.02 -14.96 -0.43
C LEU A 141 3.36 -16.32 -0.18
N THR A 142 2.99 -16.61 1.07
CA THR A 142 2.42 -17.91 1.42
C THR A 142 1.09 -18.17 0.73
N ASN A 143 0.75 -19.45 0.56
CA ASN A 143 -0.52 -19.88 -0.03
C ASN A 143 -0.73 -19.29 -1.44
N ASN A 144 0.32 -19.33 -2.27
CA ASN A 144 0.26 -19.01 -3.69
C ASN A 144 0.50 -20.28 -4.53
N MET A 145 0.47 -20.16 -5.85
CA MET A 145 0.65 -21.29 -6.79
C MET A 145 2.04 -21.30 -7.42
N ILE A 146 3.05 -20.79 -6.70
CA ILE A 146 4.39 -20.52 -7.24
C ILE A 146 5.02 -21.83 -7.71
N SER A 147 5.24 -21.92 -9.01
CA SER A 147 5.85 -23.08 -9.68
C SER A 147 7.20 -22.74 -10.31
N GLU A 148 7.44 -21.44 -10.58
CA GLU A 148 8.65 -20.94 -11.19
C GLU A 148 9.12 -19.63 -10.53
N ILE A 149 10.42 -19.53 -10.30
CA ILE A 149 11.10 -18.32 -9.83
C ILE A 149 12.26 -18.07 -10.80
N GLU A 150 12.21 -16.97 -11.52
CA GLU A 150 13.25 -16.60 -12.48
C GLU A 150 14.54 -16.13 -11.79
N ALA A 151 15.63 -16.09 -12.57
CA ALA A 151 16.88 -15.52 -12.09
C ALA A 151 16.67 -14.05 -11.71
N ASP A 152 17.38 -13.59 -10.67
CA ASP A 152 17.34 -12.19 -10.22
C ASP A 152 15.95 -11.69 -9.81
N ALA A 153 14.97 -12.57 -9.57
CA ALA A 153 13.63 -12.23 -9.09
C ALA A 153 13.66 -11.36 -7.81
N PHE A 154 14.61 -11.64 -6.92
CA PHE A 154 14.78 -10.98 -5.62
C PHE A 154 16.00 -10.06 -5.55
N VAL A 155 16.57 -9.63 -6.68
CA VAL A 155 17.88 -8.95 -6.77
C VAL A 155 18.01 -7.71 -5.89
N ASP A 156 16.93 -6.92 -5.76
CA ASP A 156 16.91 -5.66 -5.01
C ASP A 156 16.53 -5.80 -3.53
N LEU A 157 16.17 -7.01 -3.07
CA LEU A 157 15.76 -7.29 -1.69
C LEU A 157 16.95 -7.36 -0.72
N VAL A 158 17.82 -6.35 -0.75
CA VAL A 158 19.08 -6.30 0.01
C VAL A 158 18.91 -6.18 1.52
N SER A 159 17.73 -5.77 1.99
CA SER A 159 17.40 -5.58 3.41
C SER A 159 16.48 -6.67 3.99
N ILE A 160 16.16 -7.71 3.21
CA ILE A 160 15.17 -8.72 3.61
C ILE A 160 15.65 -9.50 4.84
N LEU A 161 14.74 -9.70 5.80
CA LEU A 161 14.96 -10.45 7.02
C LEU A 161 14.13 -11.74 7.01
N GLU A 162 12.91 -11.67 6.49
CA GLU A 162 11.97 -12.77 6.40
C GLU A 162 11.34 -12.83 5.01
N LEU A 163 11.42 -14.01 4.39
CA LEU A 163 10.81 -14.34 3.12
C LEU A 163 10.10 -15.68 3.31
N ASP A 164 8.78 -15.67 3.22
CA ASP A 164 7.97 -16.88 3.33
C ASP A 164 7.31 -17.20 1.98
N LEU A 165 7.58 -18.41 1.48
CA LEU A 165 7.07 -18.98 0.22
C LEU A 165 6.30 -20.28 0.48
N SER A 166 5.90 -20.54 1.73
CA SER A 166 5.24 -21.78 2.13
C SER A 166 3.80 -21.89 1.60
N ASN A 167 3.37 -23.13 1.35
CA ASN A 167 2.02 -23.48 0.93
C ASN A 167 1.37 -24.42 1.94
#